data_AF-A0A3D5V097-F1
#
_entry.id   AF-A0A3D5V097-F1
#
_cell.length_a   1.000
_cell.length_b   1.000
_cell.length_c   1.000
_cell.angle_alpha   90.00
_cell.angle_beta   90.00
_cell.angle_gamma   90.00
#
_symmetry.space_group_name_H-M   'P 1'
#
loop_
_entity.id
_entity.type
_entity.pdbx_description
1 polymer ?
#
loop_
_entity_poly.entity_id
_entity_poly.type
_entity_poly.pdbx_seq_one_letter_code
_entity_poly.pdbx_strand_id
1 'polypeptide(L)'
;QLSGLSSRLFRVLQTAKLPVYQGRDEAGEPQWSGPQETRSIFAAAADIARNGEYGGGLPDACIDLDKLASLEATWEARGDTFDGVFDTKTSCWAALQDVLRAGRAEPQMAGDVLTVQRDEPRSVTSAVFSPENIAAGSFGIDYVFADPDTPDAVIVEFWNEDIWGPDEVLANLPGSTAENPARISLFGVTDRARAWRYGMYLAACNRYRRTFPYLASGLEGRLLSRGKKVLISHPLPEWGASVEVVSYTANSRLLRVEDKVRLGEGQNWITLRNRKGKPWGPCRVEAGPSPKQLVLHEDDIASLGSPASFVVMDETRERTVAVVGEAGGDADQADGP
;
A
#
# COMPACT_ATOMS: atom_id res chain seq x y z
N GLN A 1 -36.15 -18.88 -27.46
CA GLN A 1 -36.37 -19.12 -26.02
C GLN A 1 -36.35 -20.63 -25.80
N LEU A 2 -35.34 -21.14 -25.09
CA LEU A 2 -35.31 -22.55 -24.66
C LEU A 2 -36.18 -22.70 -23.40
N SER A 3 -36.96 -23.76 -23.30
CA SER A 3 -37.82 -24.04 -22.13
C SER A 3 -36.99 -24.22 -20.85
N GLY A 4 -37.54 -23.86 -19.69
CA GLY A 4 -36.84 -23.86 -18.39
C GLY A 4 -36.31 -25.22 -17.88
N LEU A 5 -36.67 -26.33 -18.54
CA LEU A 5 -36.07 -27.65 -18.30
C LEU A 5 -34.82 -27.88 -19.15
N SER A 6 -34.73 -27.25 -20.33
CA SER A 6 -33.61 -27.40 -21.26
C SER A 6 -32.40 -26.53 -20.88
N SER A 7 -32.60 -25.44 -20.14
CA SER A 7 -31.51 -24.57 -19.64
C SER A 7 -30.62 -25.24 -18.59
N ARG A 8 -31.05 -26.37 -18.01
CA ARG A 8 -30.25 -27.17 -17.06
C ARG A 8 -29.37 -28.23 -17.73
N LEU A 9 -29.50 -28.42 -19.05
CA LEU A 9 -28.86 -29.52 -19.77
C LEU A 9 -27.47 -29.18 -20.32
N PHE A 10 -27.08 -27.91 -20.38
CA PHE A 10 -25.77 -27.49 -20.86
C PHE A 10 -25.22 -26.37 -19.98
N ARG A 11 -23.94 -26.49 -19.62
CA ARG A 11 -23.16 -25.44 -18.96
C ARG A 11 -22.22 -24.84 -20.01
N VAL A 12 -22.09 -23.52 -20.04
CA VAL A 12 -21.18 -22.82 -20.96
C VAL A 12 -20.04 -22.26 -20.15
N LEU A 13 -18.82 -22.64 -20.51
CA LEU A 13 -17.63 -21.94 -20.05
C LEU A 13 -17.40 -20.75 -20.98
N GLN A 14 -17.44 -19.53 -20.43
CA GLN A 14 -17.20 -18.31 -21.17
C GLN A 14 -15.89 -17.68 -20.70
N THR A 15 -15.10 -17.18 -21.64
CA THR A 15 -13.89 -16.41 -21.36
C THR A 15 -14.08 -15.01 -21.92
N ALA A 16 -13.71 -13.99 -21.15
CA ALA A 16 -13.85 -12.61 -21.56
C ALA A 16 -12.97 -12.34 -22.80
N LYS A 17 -13.51 -11.60 -23.78
CA LYS A 17 -12.76 -11.10 -24.94
C LYS A 17 -12.62 -9.60 -24.83
N LEU A 18 -11.45 -9.14 -24.38
CA LEU A 18 -11.20 -7.72 -24.07
C LEU A 18 -9.97 -7.21 -24.82
N PRO A 19 -9.90 -5.91 -25.15
CA PRO A 19 -8.67 -5.28 -25.62
C PRO A 19 -7.61 -5.31 -24.50
N VAL A 20 -6.39 -5.73 -24.83
CA VAL A 20 -5.27 -5.82 -23.88
C VAL A 20 -4.22 -4.76 -24.20
N TYR A 21 -3.68 -4.14 -23.16
CA TYR A 21 -2.65 -3.09 -23.31
C TYR A 21 -1.35 -3.69 -23.82
N GLN A 22 -0.73 -3.05 -24.83
CA GLN A 22 0.53 -3.48 -25.44
C GLN A 22 1.70 -2.52 -25.16
N GLY A 23 1.49 -1.50 -24.32
CA GLY A 23 2.46 -0.47 -24.02
C GLY A 23 2.17 0.83 -24.76
N ARG A 24 3.19 1.67 -24.90
CA ARG A 24 3.14 2.94 -25.64
C ARG A 24 3.97 2.85 -26.90
N ASP A 25 3.53 3.55 -27.94
CA ASP A 25 4.27 3.66 -29.19
C ASP A 25 5.45 4.65 -29.09
N GLU A 26 6.17 4.85 -30.20
CA GLU A 26 7.29 5.79 -30.28
C GLU A 26 6.87 7.26 -30.02
N ALA A 27 5.59 7.59 -30.22
CA ALA A 27 5.02 8.90 -29.94
C ALA A 27 4.52 9.04 -28.49
N GLY A 28 4.50 7.94 -27.72
CA GLY A 28 4.01 7.90 -26.34
C GLY A 28 2.52 7.62 -26.22
N GLU A 29 1.82 7.32 -27.32
CA GLU A 29 0.40 6.99 -27.32
C GLU A 29 0.16 5.53 -26.89
N PRO A 30 -0.87 5.26 -26.09
CA PRO A 30 -1.19 3.92 -25.62
C PRO A 30 -1.66 3.02 -26.76
N GLN A 31 -1.10 1.82 -26.85
CA GLN A 31 -1.47 0.82 -27.83
C GLN A 31 -2.30 -0.30 -27.19
N TRP A 32 -3.41 -0.64 -27.84
CA TRP A 32 -4.31 -1.71 -27.43
C TRP A 32 -4.40 -2.77 -28.52
N SER A 33 -4.46 -4.04 -28.12
CA SER A 33 -4.78 -5.14 -29.02
C SER A 33 -6.25 -5.06 -29.48
N GLY A 34 -6.60 -5.80 -30.53
CA GLY A 34 -7.99 -6.17 -30.75
C GLY A 34 -8.53 -7.03 -29.59
N PRO A 35 -9.87 -7.21 -29.47
CA PRO A 35 -10.46 -8.05 -28.44
C PRO A 35 -9.91 -9.47 -28.51
N GLN A 36 -9.25 -9.91 -27.45
CA GLN A 36 -8.67 -11.25 -27.32
C GLN A 36 -9.09 -11.90 -26.01
N GLU A 37 -9.06 -13.23 -25.99
CA GLU A 37 -9.41 -14.00 -24.79
C GLU A 37 -8.43 -13.71 -23.66
N THR A 38 -8.94 -13.28 -22.52
CA THR A 38 -8.11 -12.87 -21.38
C THR A 38 -8.79 -13.10 -20.04
N ARG A 39 -7.98 -13.38 -19.02
CA ARG A 39 -8.35 -13.44 -17.59
C ARG A 39 -7.64 -12.35 -16.77
N SER A 40 -7.05 -11.36 -17.46
CA SER A 40 -6.24 -10.30 -16.87
C SER A 40 -7.09 -9.33 -16.05
N ILE A 41 -6.60 -9.02 -14.84
CA ILE A 41 -7.21 -8.02 -13.96
C ILE A 41 -7.08 -6.63 -14.59
N PHE A 42 -5.91 -6.31 -15.16
CA PHE A 42 -5.71 -5.03 -15.87
C PHE A 42 -6.65 -4.92 -17.07
N ALA A 43 -6.75 -5.93 -17.93
CA ALA A 43 -7.62 -5.84 -19.10
C ALA A 43 -9.09 -5.59 -18.70
N ALA A 44 -9.58 -6.29 -17.67
CA ALA A 44 -10.92 -6.09 -17.13
C ALA A 44 -11.11 -4.69 -16.53
N ALA A 45 -10.18 -4.23 -15.68
CA ALA A 45 -10.27 -2.91 -15.05
C ALA A 45 -10.19 -1.76 -16.07
N ALA A 46 -9.30 -1.88 -17.06
CA ALA A 46 -9.13 -0.87 -18.08
C ALA A 46 -10.33 -0.82 -19.04
N ASP A 47 -10.92 -1.96 -19.38
CA ASP A 47 -12.14 -2.00 -20.19
C ASP A 47 -13.34 -1.36 -19.47
N ILE A 48 -13.54 -1.67 -18.18
CA ILE A 48 -14.57 -1.01 -17.35
C ILE A 48 -14.37 0.51 -17.31
N ALA A 49 -13.13 0.98 -17.24
CA ALA A 49 -12.83 2.41 -17.22
C ALA A 49 -13.05 3.09 -18.59
N ARG A 50 -12.59 2.47 -19.68
CA ARG A 50 -12.57 3.07 -21.03
C ARG A 50 -13.87 2.92 -21.81
N ASN A 51 -14.58 1.81 -21.63
CA ASN A 51 -15.67 1.47 -22.53
C ASN A 51 -16.81 2.49 -22.41
N GLY A 52 -17.21 3.11 -23.53
CA GLY A 52 -18.24 4.15 -23.54
C GLY A 52 -19.69 3.63 -23.56
N GLU A 53 -19.89 2.33 -23.82
CA GLU A 53 -21.23 1.73 -23.91
C GLU A 53 -21.70 1.20 -22.55
N TYR A 54 -20.83 0.50 -21.83
CA TYR A 54 -21.15 -0.14 -20.55
C TYR A 54 -20.16 0.19 -19.41
N GLY A 55 -19.15 1.01 -19.69
CA GLY A 55 -18.12 1.42 -18.73
C GLY A 55 -18.14 2.92 -18.42
N GLY A 56 -17.00 3.43 -17.99
CA GLY A 56 -16.82 4.83 -17.61
C GLY A 56 -16.60 5.80 -18.76
N GLY A 57 -16.33 5.31 -19.98
CA GLY A 57 -16.06 6.16 -21.14
C GLY A 57 -14.85 7.09 -20.98
N LEU A 58 -13.90 6.74 -20.10
CA LEU A 58 -12.74 7.58 -19.83
C LEU A 58 -11.73 7.50 -20.99
N PRO A 59 -11.19 8.64 -21.46
CA PRO A 59 -10.08 8.61 -22.39
C PRO A 59 -8.84 8.02 -21.72
N ASP A 60 -7.95 7.42 -22.51
CA ASP A 60 -6.72 6.80 -21.99
C ASP A 60 -5.86 7.76 -21.16
N ALA A 61 -5.85 9.05 -21.51
CA ALA A 61 -5.13 10.10 -20.76
C ALA A 61 -5.66 10.30 -19.33
N CYS A 62 -6.90 9.89 -19.04
CA CYS A 62 -7.51 9.94 -17.72
C CYS A 62 -7.34 8.62 -16.93
N ILE A 63 -6.51 7.69 -17.42
CA ILE A 63 -6.23 6.41 -16.76
C ILE A 63 -4.71 6.27 -16.60
N ASP A 64 -4.26 5.93 -15.40
CA ASP A 64 -2.87 5.64 -15.10
C ASP A 64 -2.49 4.24 -15.61
N LEU A 65 -2.35 4.12 -16.93
CA LEU A 65 -2.05 2.87 -17.64
C LEU A 65 -0.68 2.31 -17.25
N ASP A 66 0.28 3.18 -16.96
CA ASP A 66 1.64 2.76 -16.56
C ASP A 66 1.61 2.12 -15.16
N LYS A 67 0.81 2.67 -14.23
CA LYS A 67 0.60 2.05 -12.91
C LYS A 67 -0.10 0.71 -13.03
N LEU A 68 -1.16 0.61 -13.84
CA LEU A 68 -1.86 -0.65 -14.07
C LEU A 68 -0.95 -1.71 -14.72
N ALA A 69 -0.15 -1.34 -15.71
CA ALA A 69 0.82 -2.26 -16.32
C ALA A 69 1.86 -2.78 -15.31
N SER A 70 2.34 -1.92 -14.40
CA SER A 70 3.25 -2.35 -13.32
C SER A 70 2.60 -3.34 -12.34
N LEU A 71 1.30 -3.18 -12.08
CA LEU A 71 0.54 -4.07 -11.20
C LEU A 71 0.21 -5.38 -11.92
N GLU A 72 -0.07 -5.35 -13.22
CA GLU A 72 -0.30 -6.56 -14.02
C GLU A 72 0.89 -7.51 -13.93
N ALA A 73 2.11 -7.02 -14.12
CA ALA A 73 3.32 -7.85 -13.98
C ALA A 73 3.42 -8.49 -12.57
N THR A 74 2.98 -7.78 -11.53
CA THR A 74 2.94 -8.29 -10.16
C THR A 74 1.85 -9.35 -9.98
N TRP A 75 0.68 -9.15 -10.60
CA TRP A 75 -0.44 -10.09 -10.56
C TRP A 75 -0.11 -11.36 -11.36
N GLU A 76 0.44 -11.24 -12.56
CA GLU A 76 0.91 -12.36 -13.38
C GLU A 76 1.93 -13.21 -12.64
N ALA A 77 2.96 -12.59 -12.03
CA ALA A 77 3.97 -13.29 -11.25
C ALA A 77 3.38 -14.06 -10.04
N ARG A 78 2.23 -13.61 -9.51
CA ARG A 78 1.50 -14.25 -8.41
C ARG A 78 0.41 -15.21 -8.86
N GLY A 79 0.13 -15.29 -10.17
CA GLY A 79 -1.00 -16.01 -10.75
C GLY A 79 -2.37 -15.41 -10.41
N ASP A 80 -2.46 -14.10 -10.17
CA ASP A 80 -3.72 -13.42 -9.87
C ASP A 80 -4.49 -13.08 -11.16
N THR A 81 -5.67 -13.67 -11.36
CA THR A 81 -6.61 -13.45 -12.48
C THR A 81 -7.99 -12.97 -12.03
N PHE A 82 -8.83 -12.49 -12.95
CA PHE A 82 -10.23 -12.18 -12.67
C PHE A 82 -11.17 -12.89 -13.64
N ASP A 83 -12.13 -13.62 -13.07
CA ASP A 83 -13.08 -14.50 -13.76
C ASP A 83 -14.52 -14.26 -13.30
N GLY A 84 -14.84 -13.00 -12.98
CA GLY A 84 -16.18 -12.60 -12.55
C GLY A 84 -17.13 -12.33 -13.72
N VAL A 85 -18.41 -12.64 -13.53
CA VAL A 85 -19.49 -12.29 -14.46
C VAL A 85 -20.43 -11.32 -13.77
N PHE A 86 -20.53 -10.09 -14.29
CA PHE A 86 -21.48 -9.10 -13.81
C PHE A 86 -22.87 -9.37 -14.41
N ASP A 87 -23.74 -10.00 -13.64
CA ASP A 87 -25.11 -10.38 -14.03
C ASP A 87 -26.16 -9.33 -13.64
N THR A 88 -25.80 -8.42 -12.74
CA THR A 88 -26.63 -7.37 -12.18
C THR A 88 -26.09 -6.00 -12.54
N LYS A 89 -26.97 -5.00 -12.59
CA LYS A 89 -26.55 -3.61 -12.82
C LYS A 89 -25.78 -3.12 -11.60
N THR A 90 -24.53 -2.71 -11.83
CA THR A 90 -23.67 -2.09 -10.83
C THR A 90 -23.07 -0.80 -11.37
N SER A 91 -22.49 0.02 -10.50
CA SER A 91 -21.76 1.22 -10.94
C SER A 91 -20.37 0.84 -11.45
N CYS A 92 -19.83 1.61 -12.39
CA CYS A 92 -18.47 1.42 -12.90
C CYS A 92 -17.43 1.42 -11.75
N TRP A 93 -17.63 2.28 -10.75
CA TRP A 93 -16.73 2.35 -9.58
C TRP A 93 -16.79 1.07 -8.74
N ALA A 94 -17.99 0.55 -8.46
CA ALA A 94 -18.15 -0.70 -7.72
C ALA A 94 -17.58 -1.90 -8.50
N ALA A 95 -17.82 -1.97 -9.82
CA ALA A 95 -17.22 -2.99 -10.68
C ALA A 95 -15.68 -2.93 -10.67
N LEU A 96 -15.10 -1.73 -10.72
CA LEU A 96 -13.65 -1.54 -10.58
C LEU A 96 -13.14 -2.02 -9.22
N GLN A 97 -13.85 -1.70 -8.13
CA GLN A 97 -13.50 -2.19 -6.80
C GLN A 97 -13.51 -3.72 -6.74
N ASP A 98 -14.53 -4.36 -7.30
CA ASP A 98 -14.66 -5.81 -7.30
C ASP A 98 -13.55 -6.50 -8.11
N VAL A 99 -13.24 -5.98 -9.31
CA VAL A 99 -12.15 -6.50 -10.16
C VAL A 99 -10.79 -6.32 -9.49
N LEU A 100 -10.50 -5.12 -8.98
CA LEU A 100 -9.20 -4.80 -8.39
C LEU A 100 -8.98 -5.51 -7.05
N ARG A 101 -10.06 -5.82 -6.32
CA ARG A 101 -10.00 -6.59 -5.07
C ARG A 101 -9.40 -7.98 -5.28
N ALA A 102 -9.65 -8.63 -6.42
CA ALA A 102 -9.00 -9.90 -6.77
C ALA A 102 -7.46 -9.79 -6.79
N GLY A 103 -6.94 -8.61 -7.06
CA GLY A 103 -5.51 -8.26 -7.07
C GLY A 103 -5.02 -7.54 -5.80
N ARG A 104 -5.78 -7.53 -4.69
CA ARG A 104 -5.51 -6.75 -3.47
C ARG A 104 -5.28 -5.25 -3.74
N ALA A 105 -6.03 -4.70 -4.69
CA ALA A 105 -5.92 -3.31 -5.08
C ALA A 105 -7.27 -2.61 -5.01
N GLU A 106 -7.22 -1.29 -4.95
CA GLU A 106 -8.38 -0.40 -4.90
C GLU A 106 -8.22 0.71 -5.94
N PRO A 107 -9.33 1.12 -6.60
CA PRO A 107 -9.32 2.28 -7.47
C PRO A 107 -9.22 3.56 -6.64
N GLN A 108 -8.49 4.55 -7.15
CA GLN A 108 -8.36 5.86 -6.56
C GLN A 108 -8.42 6.94 -7.65
N MET A 109 -9.10 8.05 -7.38
CA MET A 109 -8.98 9.24 -8.22
C MET A 109 -7.84 10.14 -7.72
N ALA A 110 -6.87 10.41 -8.60
CA ALA A 110 -5.79 11.38 -8.38
C ALA A 110 -6.05 12.60 -9.26
N GLY A 111 -6.82 13.56 -8.75
CA GLY A 111 -7.41 14.60 -9.60
C GLY A 111 -8.41 13.96 -10.55
N ASP A 112 -8.23 14.19 -11.86
CA ASP A 112 -9.10 13.64 -12.91
C ASP A 112 -8.57 12.32 -13.51
N VAL A 113 -7.47 11.78 -12.97
CA VAL A 113 -6.87 10.54 -13.43
C VAL A 113 -7.27 9.39 -12.51
N LEU A 114 -7.84 8.33 -13.08
CA LEU A 114 -8.07 7.06 -12.43
C LEU A 114 -6.72 6.34 -12.26
N THR A 115 -6.30 6.17 -11.01
CA THR A 115 -5.13 5.37 -10.64
C THR A 115 -5.55 4.21 -9.76
N VAL A 116 -4.62 3.27 -9.54
CA VAL A 116 -4.87 2.08 -8.74
C VAL A 116 -3.77 1.94 -7.70
N GLN A 117 -4.19 1.66 -6.47
CA GLN A 117 -3.28 1.40 -5.37
C GLN A 117 -3.48 -0.03 -4.87
N ARG A 118 -2.39 -0.78 -4.88
CA ARG A 118 -2.31 -2.11 -4.27
C ARG A 118 -1.79 -2.01 -2.85
N ASP A 119 -2.31 -2.85 -1.98
CA ASP A 119 -1.73 -3.08 -0.66
C ASP A 119 -0.50 -4.00 -0.78
N GLU A 120 0.67 -3.41 -0.59
CA GLU A 120 1.94 -4.08 -0.66
C GLU A 120 2.97 -3.39 0.24
N PRO A 121 3.96 -4.12 0.78
CA PRO A 121 5.05 -3.53 1.53
C PRO A 121 5.76 -2.44 0.72
N ARG A 122 6.03 -1.31 1.38
CA ARG A 122 6.76 -0.18 0.80
C ARG A 122 8.05 0.02 1.59
N SER A 123 9.18 -0.08 0.90
CA SER A 123 10.49 0.22 1.50
C SER A 123 10.72 1.73 1.63
N VAL A 124 10.24 2.51 0.67
CA VAL A 124 10.48 3.96 0.60
C VAL A 124 9.43 4.74 1.39
N THR A 125 9.89 5.51 2.37
CA THR A 125 9.08 6.50 3.10
C THR A 125 8.82 7.71 2.22
N SER A 126 7.55 8.12 2.10
CA SER A 126 7.13 9.24 1.23
C SER A 126 7.10 10.58 1.97
N ALA A 127 6.75 10.56 3.25
CA ALA A 127 6.72 11.74 4.11
C ALA A 127 7.03 11.37 5.56
N VAL A 128 7.50 12.38 6.31
CA VAL A 128 7.82 12.28 7.73
C VAL A 128 7.00 13.31 8.47
N PHE A 129 6.28 12.88 9.50
CA PHE A 129 5.50 13.72 10.38
C PHE A 129 6.10 13.72 11.79
N SER A 130 6.34 14.91 12.31
CA SER A 130 6.80 15.18 13.67
C SER A 130 5.90 16.24 14.31
N PRO A 131 5.99 16.49 15.63
CA PRO A 131 5.14 17.50 16.28
C PRO A 131 5.26 18.90 15.66
N GLU A 132 6.31 19.19 14.90
CA GLU A 132 6.53 20.45 14.20
C GLU A 132 5.62 20.65 12.97
N ASN A 133 5.26 19.57 12.26
CA ASN A 133 4.42 19.65 11.04
C ASN A 133 3.03 19.02 11.21
N ILE A 134 2.76 18.45 12.38
CA ILE A 134 1.43 18.02 12.80
C ILE A 134 0.70 19.22 13.40
N ALA A 135 -0.54 19.45 12.98
CA ALA A 135 -1.37 20.52 13.53
C ALA A 135 -1.64 20.27 15.03
N ALA A 136 -1.46 21.30 15.85
CA ALA A 136 -1.63 21.22 17.29
C ALA A 136 -3.02 20.69 17.67
N GLY A 137 -3.07 19.70 18.57
CA GLY A 137 -4.32 19.09 19.04
C GLY A 137 -5.01 18.14 18.06
N SER A 138 -4.41 17.85 16.90
CA SER A 138 -5.00 16.95 15.89
C SER A 138 -4.52 15.50 15.94
N PHE A 139 -3.41 15.24 16.65
CA PHE A 139 -2.84 13.91 16.75
C PHE A 139 -3.63 13.05 17.73
N GLY A 140 -4.00 11.85 17.30
CA GLY A 140 -4.52 10.81 18.17
C GLY A 140 -4.26 9.43 17.62
N ILE A 141 -4.51 8.41 18.44
CA ILE A 141 -4.25 7.01 18.10
C ILE A 141 -5.44 6.19 18.59
N ASP A 142 -6.10 5.52 17.66
CA ASP A 142 -7.11 4.53 17.99
C ASP A 142 -6.46 3.15 18.10
N TYR A 143 -6.57 2.54 19.27
CA TYR A 143 -6.15 1.17 19.52
C TYR A 143 -7.39 0.27 19.51
N VAL A 144 -7.43 -0.64 18.55
CA VAL A 144 -8.50 -1.65 18.45
C VAL A 144 -8.01 -2.92 19.13
N PHE A 145 -8.53 -3.19 20.33
CA PHE A 145 -8.21 -4.40 21.07
C PHE A 145 -8.99 -5.60 20.52
N ALA A 146 -8.42 -6.80 20.67
CA ALA A 146 -9.17 -8.01 20.40
C ALA A 146 -10.15 -8.29 21.54
N ASP A 147 -11.43 -8.19 21.22
CA ASP A 147 -12.51 -8.70 22.05
C ASP A 147 -12.84 -10.17 21.68
N PRO A 148 -13.54 -10.93 22.54
CA PRO A 148 -13.98 -12.29 22.21
C PRO A 148 -14.83 -12.38 20.93
N ASP A 149 -15.53 -11.29 20.58
CA ASP A 149 -16.31 -11.19 19.33
C ASP A 149 -15.45 -10.87 18.10
N THR A 150 -14.15 -10.59 18.28
CA THR A 150 -13.23 -10.32 17.18
C THR A 150 -12.99 -11.59 16.37
N PRO A 151 -13.17 -11.56 15.04
CA PRO A 151 -12.97 -12.76 14.24
C PRO A 151 -11.53 -13.27 14.29
N ASP A 152 -11.36 -14.55 14.57
CA ASP A 152 -10.05 -15.19 14.73
C ASP A 152 -9.58 -15.93 13.46
N ALA A 153 -10.52 -16.22 12.56
CA ALA A 153 -10.29 -16.79 11.24
C ALA A 153 -11.20 -16.14 10.18
N VAL A 154 -10.95 -16.44 8.91
CA VAL A 154 -11.74 -15.93 7.79
C VAL A 154 -12.19 -17.09 6.91
N ILE A 155 -13.50 -17.22 6.68
CA ILE A 155 -14.07 -18.11 5.66
C ILE A 155 -14.26 -17.29 4.38
N VAL A 156 -13.61 -17.71 3.31
CA VAL A 156 -13.73 -17.08 2.00
C VAL A 156 -14.63 -17.94 1.13
N GLU A 157 -15.80 -17.41 0.78
CA GLU A 157 -16.69 -17.96 -0.23
C GLU A 157 -16.22 -17.50 -1.62
N PHE A 158 -16.03 -18.43 -2.54
CA PHE A 158 -15.58 -18.17 -3.91
C PHE A 158 -16.27 -19.12 -4.90
N TRP A 159 -16.12 -18.89 -6.21
CA TRP A 159 -16.74 -19.72 -7.23
C TRP A 159 -15.76 -20.74 -7.78
N ASN A 160 -15.84 -22.00 -7.36
CA ASN A 160 -14.84 -23.02 -7.72
C ASN A 160 -14.97 -23.48 -9.17
N GLU A 161 -13.88 -23.40 -9.95
CA GLU A 161 -13.82 -23.85 -11.35
C GLU A 161 -13.79 -25.37 -11.55
N ASP A 162 -13.41 -26.17 -10.54
CA ASP A 162 -13.44 -27.63 -10.62
C ASP A 162 -14.88 -28.17 -10.50
N ILE A 163 -15.67 -27.56 -9.60
CA ILE A 163 -17.03 -27.98 -9.27
C ILE A 163 -18.08 -27.19 -10.09
N TRP A 164 -17.72 -26.01 -10.57
CA TRP A 164 -18.60 -25.01 -11.18
C TRP A 164 -19.76 -24.63 -10.25
N GLY A 165 -19.42 -24.23 -9.03
CA GLY A 165 -20.36 -23.85 -7.98
C GLY A 165 -19.68 -23.09 -6.83
N PRO A 166 -20.46 -22.55 -5.89
CA PRO A 166 -19.91 -21.91 -4.71
C PRO A 166 -19.17 -22.94 -3.86
N ASP A 167 -17.98 -22.55 -3.40
CA ASP A 167 -17.15 -23.31 -2.47
C ASP A 167 -16.59 -22.35 -1.42
N GLU A 168 -16.15 -22.90 -0.30
CA GLU A 168 -15.70 -22.12 0.85
C GLU A 168 -14.34 -22.61 1.31
N VAL A 169 -13.45 -21.69 1.64
CA VAL A 169 -12.14 -22.02 2.21
C VAL A 169 -11.90 -21.29 3.51
N LEU A 170 -11.62 -22.05 4.56
CA LEU A 170 -11.20 -21.51 5.84
C LEU A 170 -9.72 -21.11 5.78
N ALA A 171 -9.46 -19.83 6.00
CA ALA A 171 -8.13 -19.27 6.20
C ALA A 171 -7.92 -18.99 7.68
N ASN A 172 -7.03 -19.77 8.29
CA ASN A 172 -6.71 -19.68 9.71
C ASN A 172 -5.21 -19.40 9.89
N LEU A 173 -4.87 -18.38 10.67
CA LEU A 173 -3.49 -18.07 11.01
C LEU A 173 -2.93 -19.07 12.02
N PRO A 174 -1.60 -19.34 11.99
CA PRO A 174 -0.95 -20.12 13.04
C PRO A 174 -1.26 -19.56 14.44
N GLY A 175 -1.71 -20.44 15.34
CA GLY A 175 -2.05 -20.08 16.72
C GLY A 175 -3.45 -19.48 16.93
N SER A 176 -4.31 -19.49 15.91
CA SER A 176 -5.74 -19.19 16.07
C SER A 176 -6.56 -20.48 16.15
N THR A 177 -7.61 -20.48 16.97
CA THR A 177 -8.49 -21.64 17.22
C THR A 177 -9.62 -21.76 16.19
N ALA A 178 -9.86 -20.72 15.39
CA ALA A 178 -10.93 -20.63 14.40
C ALA A 178 -12.35 -20.85 14.98
N GLU A 179 -12.58 -20.38 16.20
CA GLU A 179 -13.85 -20.50 16.93
C GLU A 179 -14.90 -19.48 16.45
N ASN A 180 -14.47 -18.31 15.96
CA ASN A 180 -15.37 -17.25 15.49
C ASN A 180 -14.93 -16.73 14.11
N PRO A 181 -15.12 -17.52 13.03
CA PRO A 181 -14.68 -17.11 11.70
C PRO A 181 -15.59 -16.04 11.07
N ALA A 182 -15.00 -14.98 10.54
CA ALA A 182 -15.70 -14.01 9.70
C ALA A 182 -15.86 -14.56 8.27
N ARG A 183 -17.06 -14.45 7.72
CA ARG A 183 -17.35 -14.92 6.37
C ARG A 183 -17.36 -13.79 5.35
N ILE A 184 -16.61 -13.96 4.27
CA ILE A 184 -16.52 -12.97 3.19
C ILE A 184 -16.70 -13.65 1.83
N SER A 185 -17.39 -12.98 0.92
CA SER A 185 -17.46 -13.40 -0.48
C SER A 185 -16.37 -12.70 -1.29
N LEU A 186 -15.65 -13.48 -2.11
CA LEU A 186 -14.62 -13.00 -3.02
C LEU A 186 -15.06 -13.21 -4.47
N PHE A 187 -15.56 -12.14 -5.08
CA PHE A 187 -16.07 -12.17 -6.44
C PHE A 187 -14.93 -12.26 -7.47
N GLY A 188 -15.14 -13.08 -8.51
CA GLY A 188 -14.22 -13.21 -9.65
C GLY A 188 -12.93 -13.96 -9.39
N VAL A 189 -12.76 -14.59 -8.22
CA VAL A 189 -11.66 -15.54 -7.97
C VAL A 189 -12.21 -16.95 -8.01
N THR A 190 -11.64 -17.79 -8.87
CA THR A 190 -12.11 -19.18 -9.07
C THR A 190 -11.22 -20.26 -8.48
N ASP A 191 -9.95 -19.94 -8.26
CA ASP A 191 -8.98 -20.87 -7.70
C ASP A 191 -9.00 -20.88 -6.16
N ARG A 192 -9.00 -22.09 -5.60
CA ARG A 192 -9.04 -22.31 -4.15
C ARG A 192 -7.79 -21.80 -3.44
N ALA A 193 -6.61 -21.97 -4.03
CA ALA A 193 -5.35 -21.54 -3.40
C ALA A 193 -5.28 -20.01 -3.31
N ARG A 194 -5.78 -19.31 -4.33
CA ARG A 194 -5.92 -17.84 -4.34
C ARG A 194 -6.93 -17.34 -3.32
N ALA A 195 -8.11 -17.96 -3.23
CA ALA A 195 -9.10 -17.64 -2.20
C ALA A 195 -8.53 -17.81 -0.79
N TRP A 196 -7.82 -18.92 -0.52
CA TRP A 196 -7.14 -19.15 0.76
C TRP A 196 -6.08 -18.08 1.04
N ARG A 197 -5.22 -17.76 0.06
CA ARG A 197 -4.19 -16.71 0.18
C ARG A 197 -4.79 -15.33 0.45
N TYR A 198 -5.95 -15.02 -0.11
CA TYR A 198 -6.66 -13.78 0.17
C TYR A 198 -7.24 -13.76 1.60
N GLY A 199 -7.86 -14.87 2.03
CA GLY A 199 -8.35 -15.04 3.40
C GLY A 199 -7.25 -14.92 4.45
N MET A 200 -6.09 -15.55 4.23
CA MET A 200 -4.94 -15.46 5.14
C MET A 200 -4.45 -14.02 5.30
N TYR A 201 -4.48 -13.26 4.20
CA TYR A 201 -4.15 -11.84 4.23
C TYR A 201 -5.16 -11.03 5.06
N LEU A 202 -6.46 -11.26 4.91
CA LEU A 202 -7.46 -10.58 5.73
C LEU A 202 -7.36 -10.95 7.21
N ALA A 203 -7.12 -12.22 7.52
CA ALA A 203 -6.87 -12.68 8.88
C ALA A 203 -5.64 -11.97 9.49
N ALA A 204 -4.55 -11.84 8.71
CA ALA A 204 -3.34 -11.11 9.12
C ALA A 204 -3.63 -9.62 9.35
N CYS A 205 -4.38 -8.98 8.45
CA CYS A 205 -4.80 -7.59 8.64
C CYS A 205 -5.58 -7.41 9.95
N ASN A 206 -6.55 -8.28 10.26
CA ASN A 206 -7.33 -8.18 11.50
C ASN A 206 -6.48 -8.41 12.76
N ARG A 207 -5.46 -9.27 12.68
CA ARG A 207 -4.58 -9.58 13.81
C ARG A 207 -3.55 -8.47 14.08
N TYR A 208 -2.90 -7.98 13.02
CA TYR A 208 -1.73 -7.10 13.15
C TYR A 208 -2.05 -5.62 12.96
N ARG A 209 -3.07 -5.25 12.17
CA ARG A 209 -3.41 -3.84 11.92
C ARG A 209 -4.45 -3.34 12.92
N ARG A 210 -3.99 -3.03 14.14
CA ARG A 210 -4.84 -2.63 15.27
C ARG A 210 -4.55 -1.25 15.83
N THR A 211 -3.55 -0.57 15.28
CA THR A 211 -3.15 0.77 15.69
C THR A 211 -3.39 1.72 14.53
N PHE A 212 -4.28 2.69 14.74
CA PHE A 212 -4.69 3.66 13.72
C PHE A 212 -4.35 5.07 14.19
N PRO A 213 -3.14 5.56 13.89
CA PRO A 213 -2.80 6.95 14.13
C PRO A 213 -3.54 7.85 13.14
N TYR A 214 -4.09 8.95 13.65
CA TYR A 214 -4.67 10.03 12.86
C TYR A 214 -4.02 11.37 13.21
N LEU A 215 -3.85 12.22 12.21
CA LEU A 215 -3.26 13.54 12.35
C LEU A 215 -3.79 14.47 11.27
N ALA A 216 -3.82 15.77 11.56
CA ALA A 216 -3.95 16.78 10.53
C ALA A 216 -2.57 17.39 10.28
N SER A 217 -2.25 17.64 9.02
CA SER A 217 -1.01 18.33 8.62
C SER A 217 -1.35 19.51 7.73
N GLY A 218 -0.38 20.43 7.57
CA GLY A 218 -0.49 21.55 6.64
C GLY A 218 -0.44 21.10 5.16
N LEU A 219 0.02 22.00 4.29
CA LEU A 219 0.11 21.74 2.85
C LEU A 219 1.05 20.58 2.48
N GLU A 220 1.96 20.17 3.37
CA GLU A 220 2.84 19.02 3.17
C GLU A 220 2.06 17.71 2.97
N GLY A 221 0.94 17.53 3.68
CA GLY A 221 0.11 16.34 3.56
C GLY A 221 -0.59 16.22 2.20
N ARG A 222 -0.73 17.32 1.45
CA ARG A 222 -1.38 17.33 0.13
C ARG A 222 -0.61 16.51 -0.91
N LEU A 223 0.68 16.28 -0.69
CA LEU A 223 1.52 15.49 -1.61
C LEU A 223 1.29 13.98 -1.47
N LEU A 224 0.57 13.54 -0.45
CA LEU A 224 0.35 12.12 -0.17
C LEU A 224 -0.91 11.61 -0.85
N SER A 225 -0.78 10.47 -1.51
CA SER A 225 -1.90 9.63 -1.95
C SER A 225 -2.07 8.43 -1.02
N ARG A 226 -3.20 7.72 -1.12
CA ARG A 226 -3.42 6.49 -0.35
C ARG A 226 -2.36 5.43 -0.69
N GLY A 227 -2.03 4.58 0.29
CA GLY A 227 -1.05 3.49 0.15
C GLY A 227 0.41 3.92 0.03
N LYS A 228 0.73 5.17 0.40
CA LYS A 228 2.10 5.64 0.62
C LYS A 228 2.53 5.37 2.06
N LYS A 229 3.79 4.96 2.25
CA LYS A 229 4.39 4.80 3.58
C LYS A 229 4.75 6.17 4.14
N VAL A 230 4.35 6.41 5.38
CA VAL A 230 4.68 7.63 6.14
C VAL A 230 5.39 7.24 7.42
N LEU A 231 6.33 8.06 7.87
CA LEU A 231 6.96 7.91 9.17
C LEU A 231 6.34 8.94 10.12
N ILE A 232 5.94 8.50 11.30
CA ILE A 232 5.37 9.39 12.33
C ILE A 232 6.28 9.29 13.55
N SER A 233 6.71 10.44 14.06
CA SER A 233 7.35 10.55 15.37
C SER A 233 6.55 11.49 16.25
N HIS A 234 6.20 11.02 17.44
CA HIS A 234 5.43 11.81 18.38
C HIS A 234 5.76 11.37 19.82
N PRO A 235 5.89 12.32 20.77
CA PRO A 235 6.23 11.99 22.16
C PRO A 235 5.13 11.22 22.90
N LEU A 236 3.86 11.41 22.54
CA LEU A 236 2.72 10.74 23.20
C LEU A 236 2.82 9.20 23.19
N PRO A 237 3.07 8.53 22.05
CA PRO A 237 3.33 7.09 22.03
C PRO A 237 4.83 6.73 22.17
N GLU A 238 5.70 7.71 22.41
CA GLU A 238 7.16 7.53 22.40
C GLU A 238 7.71 6.89 21.10
N TRP A 239 7.08 7.20 19.95
CA TRP A 239 7.53 6.72 18.63
C TRP A 239 8.75 7.49 18.15
N GLY A 240 9.93 7.02 18.57
CA GLY A 240 11.21 7.64 18.24
C GLY A 240 11.35 9.07 18.78
N ALA A 241 12.45 9.71 18.40
CA ALA A 241 12.76 11.08 18.78
C ALA A 241 12.84 11.97 17.53
N SER A 242 12.14 13.11 17.56
CA SER A 242 12.29 14.19 16.59
C SER A 242 13.26 15.24 17.16
N VAL A 243 14.30 15.59 16.43
CA VAL A 243 15.29 16.62 16.83
C VAL A 243 15.70 17.49 15.64
N GLU A 244 16.04 18.74 15.92
CA GLU A 244 16.58 19.64 14.91
C GLU A 244 18.07 19.38 14.66
N VAL A 245 18.47 19.43 13.39
CA VAL A 245 19.86 19.29 12.95
C VAL A 245 20.52 20.67 12.91
N VAL A 246 21.64 20.80 13.63
CA VAL A 246 22.43 22.02 13.71
C VAL A 246 23.50 22.04 12.62
N SER A 247 24.23 20.93 12.45
CA SER A 247 25.26 20.85 11.41
C SER A 247 25.61 19.45 10.96
N TYR A 248 26.22 19.36 9.77
CA TYR A 248 26.69 18.13 9.16
C TYR A 248 28.09 18.33 8.61
N THR A 249 29.01 17.45 9.02
CA THR A 249 30.39 17.42 8.54
C THR A 249 30.59 16.19 7.67
N ALA A 250 30.67 16.38 6.35
CA ALA A 250 30.76 15.28 5.38
C ALA A 250 31.99 14.37 5.59
N ASN A 251 33.16 14.96 5.87
CA ASN A 251 34.42 14.21 6.01
C ASN A 251 34.40 13.20 7.17
N SER A 252 33.71 13.52 8.25
CA SER A 252 33.59 12.66 9.44
C SER A 252 32.23 11.98 9.55
N ARG A 253 31.31 12.23 8.60
CA ARG A 253 29.91 11.78 8.61
C ARG A 253 29.17 12.14 9.91
N LEU A 254 29.60 13.22 10.57
CA LEU A 254 29.07 13.64 11.86
C LEU A 254 27.90 14.58 11.66
N LEU A 255 26.75 14.20 12.20
CA LEU A 255 25.56 15.01 12.33
C LEU A 255 25.48 15.56 13.76
N ARG A 256 25.41 16.88 13.91
CA ARG A 256 25.19 17.54 15.20
C ARG A 256 23.71 17.90 15.32
N VAL A 257 23.09 17.46 16.41
CA VAL A 257 21.69 17.74 16.76
C VAL A 257 21.61 18.74 17.91
N GLU A 258 20.50 19.45 18.01
CA GLU A 258 20.30 20.46 19.03
C GLU A 258 20.13 19.84 20.42
N ASP A 259 19.28 18.83 20.52
CA ASP A 259 19.00 18.10 21.75
C ASP A 259 19.66 16.73 21.80
N LYS A 260 19.86 16.23 23.02
CA LYS A 260 20.42 14.88 23.21
C LYS A 260 19.41 13.85 22.70
N VAL A 261 19.87 12.93 21.85
CA VAL A 261 19.05 11.81 21.38
C VAL A 261 19.43 10.59 22.19
N ARG A 262 18.42 9.89 22.75
CA ARG A 262 18.63 8.57 23.33
C ARG A 262 18.52 7.54 22.21
N LEU A 263 19.61 6.86 21.92
CA LEU A 263 19.63 5.72 21.01
C LEU A 263 19.28 4.46 21.82
N GLY A 264 18.46 3.59 21.24
CA GLY A 264 18.18 2.26 21.80
C GLY A 264 19.41 1.37 21.78
N GLU A 265 19.36 0.23 22.48
CA GLU A 265 20.46 -0.74 22.50
C GLU A 265 20.61 -1.50 21.16
N GLY A 266 19.57 -1.53 20.32
CA GLY A 266 19.59 -2.10 18.98
C GLY A 266 20.01 -1.14 17.87
N GLN A 267 19.73 -1.54 16.62
CA GLN A 267 20.08 -0.75 15.43
C GLN A 267 19.14 0.46 15.31
N ASN A 268 19.74 1.64 15.40
CA ASN A 268 19.04 2.91 15.24
C ASN A 268 19.13 3.41 13.80
N TRP A 269 18.05 4.04 13.35
CA TRP A 269 17.90 4.63 12.03
C TRP A 269 17.51 6.11 12.14
N ILE A 270 18.01 6.92 11.21
CA ILE A 270 17.64 8.32 11.07
C ILE A 270 16.99 8.55 9.71
N THR A 271 15.95 9.37 9.70
CA THR A 271 15.39 9.96 8.49
C THR A 271 15.40 11.48 8.65
N LEU A 272 16.00 12.18 7.69
CA LEU A 272 16.02 13.63 7.64
C LEU A 272 14.85 14.13 6.80
N ARG A 273 14.18 15.18 7.24
CA ARG A 273 13.13 15.87 6.51
C ARG A 273 13.63 17.24 6.09
N ASN A 274 13.61 17.52 4.79
CA ASN A 274 13.88 18.87 4.31
C ASN A 274 12.64 19.77 4.44
N ARG A 275 12.81 21.08 4.22
CA ARG A 275 11.72 22.07 4.21
C ARG A 275 10.54 21.73 3.29
N LYS A 276 10.77 20.98 2.21
CA LYS A 276 9.71 20.59 1.27
C LYS A 276 8.97 19.32 1.72
N GLY A 277 9.25 18.82 2.93
CA GLY A 277 8.68 17.57 3.45
C GLY A 277 9.28 16.30 2.82
N LYS A 278 10.28 16.42 1.93
CA LYS A 278 10.90 15.26 1.28
C LYS A 278 11.85 14.57 2.27
N PRO A 279 11.69 13.26 2.50
CA PRO A 279 12.60 12.49 3.34
C PRO A 279 13.92 12.17 2.63
N TRP A 280 15.00 12.11 3.42
CA TRP A 280 16.27 11.49 3.10
C TRP A 280 16.56 10.42 4.16
N GLY A 281 16.84 9.20 3.73
CA GLY A 281 16.91 8.03 4.62
C GLY A 281 16.00 6.90 4.15
N PRO A 282 15.86 5.83 4.94
CA PRO A 282 16.45 5.63 6.28
C PRO A 282 17.96 5.34 6.21
N CYS A 283 18.74 5.87 7.16
CA CYS A 283 20.19 5.64 7.29
C CYS A 283 20.54 5.15 8.69
N ARG A 284 21.41 4.15 8.82
CA ARG A 284 21.91 3.65 10.11
C ARG A 284 22.74 4.71 10.81
N VAL A 285 22.53 4.83 12.13
CA VAL A 285 23.26 5.78 12.96
C VAL A 285 23.88 5.12 14.19
N GLU A 286 25.05 5.64 14.55
CA GLU A 286 25.76 5.29 15.77
C GLU A 286 25.98 6.54 16.64
N ALA A 287 26.16 6.32 17.95
CA ALA A 287 26.50 7.39 18.87
C ALA A 287 27.85 8.02 18.49
N GLY A 288 27.85 9.34 18.30
CA GLY A 288 29.08 10.10 18.11
C GLY A 288 29.86 10.31 19.41
N PRO A 289 30.99 11.03 19.34
CA PRO A 289 31.85 11.26 20.49
C PRO A 289 31.23 12.18 21.56
N SER A 290 30.09 12.82 21.27
CA SER A 290 29.30 13.57 22.24
C SER A 290 27.81 13.19 22.14
N PRO A 291 27.02 13.35 23.21
CA PRO A 291 25.60 12.96 23.23
C PRO A 291 24.69 13.77 22.29
N LYS A 292 25.24 14.80 21.63
CA LYS A 292 24.58 15.63 20.60
C LYS A 292 25.12 15.38 19.20
N GLN A 293 25.90 14.31 19.02
CA GLN A 293 26.50 13.95 17.75
C GLN A 293 26.12 12.52 17.39
N LEU A 294 25.75 12.33 16.14
CA LEU A 294 25.44 11.04 15.54
C LEU A 294 26.38 10.82 14.35
N VAL A 295 26.88 9.60 14.19
CA VAL A 295 27.70 9.19 13.04
C VAL A 295 26.79 8.43 12.09
N LEU A 296 26.72 8.89 10.83
CA LEU A 296 25.97 8.23 9.77
C LEU A 296 26.81 7.11 9.14
N HIS A 297 26.20 5.95 8.86
CA HIS A 297 26.88 4.81 8.26
C HIS A 297 27.30 5.07 6.80
N GLU A 298 28.50 4.61 6.38
CA GLU A 298 29.04 4.84 5.03
C GLU A 298 28.21 4.22 3.91
N ASP A 299 27.89 2.92 4.01
CA ASP A 299 27.15 2.21 2.96
C ASP A 299 25.82 2.88 2.62
N ASP A 300 25.14 3.42 3.63
CA ASP A 300 23.84 4.05 3.48
C ASP A 300 24.00 5.44 2.85
N ILE A 301 25.08 6.18 3.17
CA ILE A 301 25.41 7.43 2.46
C ILE A 301 25.79 7.15 1.00
N ALA A 302 26.52 6.06 0.74
CA ALA A 302 26.93 5.70 -0.61
C ALA A 302 25.72 5.39 -1.51
N SER A 303 24.67 4.78 -0.95
CA SER A 303 23.42 4.47 -1.67
C SER A 303 22.44 5.65 -1.74
N LEU A 304 22.29 6.44 -0.67
CA LEU A 304 21.34 7.56 -0.59
C LEU A 304 21.88 8.88 -1.13
N GLY A 305 23.20 8.99 -1.29
CA GLY A 305 23.89 10.26 -1.56
C GLY A 305 24.05 11.12 -0.31
N SER A 306 24.98 12.07 -0.35
CA SER A 306 25.32 12.92 0.81
C SER A 306 24.12 13.79 1.26
N PRO A 307 23.82 13.84 2.57
CA PRO A 307 22.77 14.69 3.13
C PRO A 307 23.17 16.17 3.20
N ALA A 308 24.37 16.56 2.76
CA ALA A 308 24.86 17.94 2.87
C ALA A 308 23.94 18.98 2.21
N SER A 309 23.24 18.62 1.13
CA SER A 309 22.26 19.48 0.47
C SER A 309 20.90 19.52 1.18
N PHE A 310 20.63 18.56 2.07
CA PHE A 310 19.42 18.46 2.87
C PHE A 310 19.52 19.21 4.20
N VAL A 311 20.73 19.41 4.74
CA VAL A 311 20.94 20.11 6.01
C VAL A 311 21.05 21.61 5.78
N VAL A 312 20.08 22.36 6.28
CA VAL A 312 20.09 23.82 6.25
C VAL A 312 20.88 24.35 7.44
N MET A 313 21.97 25.07 7.17
CA MET A 313 22.90 25.63 8.17
C MET A 313 22.67 27.13 8.48
N ASP A 314 21.65 27.73 7.86
CA ASP A 314 21.40 29.17 7.87
C ASP A 314 20.43 29.54 9.00
N GLU A 315 20.76 30.55 9.81
CA GLU A 315 19.93 31.04 10.93
C GLU A 315 18.62 31.71 10.48
N THR A 316 18.52 32.09 9.20
CA THR A 316 17.33 32.75 8.65
C THR A 316 16.24 31.78 8.17
N ARG A 317 16.54 30.48 8.14
CA ARG A 317 15.65 29.45 7.59
C ARG A 317 15.35 28.39 8.65
N GLU A 318 14.19 27.77 8.54
CA GLU A 318 13.83 26.60 9.36
C GLU A 318 14.88 25.50 9.18
N ARG A 319 15.32 24.96 10.32
CA ARG A 319 16.34 23.91 10.37
C ARG A 319 15.78 22.58 9.88
N THR A 320 16.69 21.71 9.46
CA THR A 320 16.33 20.35 9.01
C THR A 320 15.96 19.51 10.23
N VAL A 321 14.83 18.80 10.15
CA VAL A 321 14.37 17.92 11.22
C VAL A 321 14.88 16.51 10.97
N ALA A 322 15.41 15.89 12.01
CA ALA A 322 15.78 14.48 12.04
C ALA A 322 14.79 13.70 12.91
N VAL A 323 14.26 12.61 12.36
CA VAL A 323 13.54 11.60 13.13
C VAL A 323 14.46 10.41 13.32
N VAL A 324 14.70 10.03 14.57
CA VAL A 324 15.53 8.89 14.97
C VAL A 324 14.66 7.86 15.66
N GLY A 325 14.82 6.59 15.29
CA GLY A 325 14.10 5.49 15.91
C GLY A 325 14.87 4.18 15.80
N GLU A 326 14.52 3.22 16.65
CA GLU A 326 15.06 1.87 16.61
C GLU A 326 14.26 1.01 15.61
N ALA A 327 14.94 0.12 14.88
CA ALA A 327 14.24 -0.87 14.07
C ALA A 327 13.43 -1.82 14.97
N GLY A 328 12.12 -1.91 14.75
CA GLY A 328 11.26 -2.79 15.55
C GLY A 328 10.61 -2.16 16.79
N GLY A 329 10.66 -0.83 16.96
CA GLY A 329 9.79 -0.17 17.94
C GLY A 329 8.32 -0.54 17.68
N ASP A 330 7.54 -0.80 18.73
CA ASP A 330 6.23 -1.51 18.85
C ASP A 330 5.23 -1.50 17.68
N ALA A 331 5.34 -0.62 16.69
CA ALA A 331 4.56 -0.61 15.45
C ALA A 331 5.02 -1.63 14.39
N ASP A 332 6.26 -2.13 14.44
CA ASP A 332 6.83 -3.01 13.40
C ASP A 332 6.64 -4.53 13.66
N GLN A 333 5.92 -4.93 14.72
CA GLN A 333 5.56 -6.34 14.95
C GLN A 333 4.52 -6.89 13.95
N ALA A 334 4.18 -6.12 12.92
CA ALA A 334 3.30 -6.53 11.81
C ALA A 334 4.04 -7.18 10.62
N ASP A 335 5.38 -7.29 10.66
CA ASP A 335 6.13 -8.11 9.71
C ASP A 335 6.08 -9.59 10.14
N GLY A 336 4.94 -10.21 9.88
CA GLY A 336 4.84 -11.67 9.72
C GLY A 336 5.33 -12.09 8.32
N PRO A 337 5.80 -13.35 8.17
CA PRO A 337 6.42 -13.87 6.95
C PRO A 337 5.56 -13.79 5.68
#